data_AF-A0A9E4WDH4-F1
#
_entry.id   AF-A0A9E4WDH4-F1
#
_cell.length_a   1.000
_cell.length_b   1.000
_cell.length_c   1.000
_cell.angle_alpha   90.00
_cell.angle_beta   90.00
_cell.angle_gamma   90.00
#
_symmetry.space_group_name_H-M   'P 1'
#
loop_
_entity.id
_entity.type
_entity.pdbx_description
1 polymer ?
#
loop_
_entity_poly.entity_id
_entity_poly.type
_entity_poly.pdbx_seq_one_letter_code
_entity_poly.pdbx_strand_id
1 'polypeptide(L)'
;MALSSLPITVCLLARAIVAEIEIARSARPLCCLATGAGDKMTLMSRKPSDEAPASRLAEVRAGRIEKLGRLRELGIDPYPARFDGREPIAEARARGEDAGVRVAGRLVLWRRHGGSTFANLRDQSGTVQLHFRRDVVGTDEYEVLKLLDVGDFVGVEGPLFTTKTGELTVKVEKLTVLTKALRPLPEKWHGLTDPETRVRKRHLAFIDDPDEMQMLVRRATFMRSIRSFLDGEGFIEVSTPVFEAVTGGADAEPFTTHHNALDADFYLRISLELAHKRLIVGGFERIYEIG
;
A
#
# COMPACT_ATOMS: atom_id res chain seq x y z
N MET A 1 -28.77 21.60 -5.20
CA MET A 1 -28.36 21.30 -3.81
C MET A 1 -27.20 20.32 -3.87
N ALA A 2 -26.05 20.76 -3.34
CA ALA A 2 -24.74 20.17 -3.51
C ALA A 2 -24.60 18.82 -2.77
N LEU A 3 -24.13 17.79 -3.49
CA LEU A 3 -23.50 16.60 -2.90
C LEU A 3 -21.99 16.80 -2.99
N SER A 4 -21.46 17.44 -1.95
CA SER A 4 -20.04 17.68 -1.74
C SER A 4 -19.37 16.48 -1.07
N SER A 5 -18.23 16.08 -1.64
CA SER A 5 -16.99 15.74 -0.93
C SER A 5 -16.96 14.57 0.06
N LEU A 6 -16.37 13.46 -0.37
CA LEU A 6 -15.59 12.57 0.52
C LEU A 6 -14.35 12.04 -0.20
N PRO A 7 -13.12 12.47 0.19
CA PRO A 7 -11.92 11.68 -0.02
C PRO A 7 -11.22 11.44 1.33
N ILE A 8 -11.68 10.45 2.11
CA ILE A 8 -11.16 10.15 3.46
C ILE A 8 -9.94 9.19 3.45
N THR A 9 -9.55 8.61 2.32
CA THR A 9 -8.92 7.28 2.40
C THR A 9 -7.41 7.23 2.68
N VAL A 10 -6.66 8.33 2.69
CA VAL A 10 -5.17 8.23 2.79
C VAL A 10 -4.61 8.29 4.22
N CYS A 11 -5.20 9.06 5.15
CA CYS A 11 -4.67 9.11 6.53
C CYS A 11 -5.12 7.93 7.40
N LEU A 12 -6.35 7.43 7.21
CA LEU A 12 -6.84 6.26 7.96
C LEU A 12 -6.09 4.97 7.61
N LEU A 13 -5.71 4.78 6.34
CA LEU A 13 -4.91 3.63 5.92
C LEU A 13 -3.48 3.64 6.49
N ALA A 14 -2.86 4.82 6.60
CA ALA A 14 -1.49 4.95 7.11
C ALA A 14 -1.38 4.55 8.59
N ARG A 15 -2.41 4.86 9.40
CA ARG A 15 -2.49 4.40 10.79
C ARG A 15 -2.75 2.90 10.92
N ALA A 16 -3.60 2.33 10.08
CA ALA A 16 -3.92 0.90 10.12
C ALA A 16 -2.67 0.02 9.87
N ILE A 17 -1.80 0.43 8.94
CA ILE A 17 -0.56 -0.31 8.63
C ILE A 17 0.45 -0.26 9.80
N VAL A 18 0.47 0.81 10.59
CA VAL A 18 1.38 0.92 11.74
C VAL A 18 0.88 0.09 12.93
N ALA A 19 -0.43 0.05 13.16
CA ALA A 19 -1.04 -0.67 14.29
C ALA A 19 -0.92 -2.21 14.17
N GLU A 20 -1.04 -2.78 12.97
CA GLU A 20 -0.91 -4.25 12.78
C GLU A 20 0.52 -4.77 13.07
N ILE A 21 1.54 -3.92 12.89
CA ILE A 21 2.94 -4.32 13.10
C ILE A 21 3.29 -4.44 14.60
N GLU A 22 2.53 -3.78 15.48
CA GLU A 22 2.81 -3.76 16.92
C GLU A 22 2.19 -4.97 17.66
N ILE A 23 1.06 -5.49 17.18
CA ILE A 23 0.37 -6.66 17.77
C ILE A 23 1.13 -7.98 17.50
N ALA A 24 1.86 -8.07 16.38
CA ALA A 24 2.64 -9.26 16.00
C ALA A 24 3.89 -9.51 16.87
N ARG A 25 4.24 -8.62 17.81
CA ARG A 25 5.41 -8.77 18.70
C ARG A 25 5.13 -9.51 20.01
N SER A 26 3.87 -9.86 20.32
CA SER A 26 3.51 -10.47 21.61
C SER A 26 3.52 -12.00 21.65
N ALA A 27 3.65 -12.68 20.50
CA ALA A 27 3.72 -14.14 20.47
C ALA A 27 5.17 -14.62 20.73
N ARG A 28 5.45 -15.03 21.97
CA ARG A 28 6.69 -15.72 22.36
C ARG A 28 6.75 -17.11 21.68
N PRO A 29 7.90 -17.53 21.12
CA PRO A 29 8.07 -18.92 20.73
C PRO A 29 8.43 -19.76 21.97
N LEU A 30 7.67 -20.82 22.22
CA LEU A 30 8.02 -21.86 23.18
C LEU A 30 9.28 -22.58 22.70
N CYS A 31 10.27 -22.68 23.58
CA CYS A 31 11.57 -23.28 23.32
C CYS A 31 11.55 -24.79 23.58
N CYS A 32 12.06 -25.55 22.59
CA CYS A 32 12.87 -26.77 22.63
C CYS A 32 12.61 -27.89 23.65
N LEU A 33 12.47 -29.10 23.11
CA LEU A 33 13.21 -30.30 23.54
C LEU A 33 13.29 -31.28 22.36
N ALA A 34 14.48 -31.45 21.78
CA ALA A 34 14.80 -32.59 20.92
C ALA A 34 16.29 -32.94 21.09
N THR A 35 16.52 -34.16 21.52
CA THR A 35 17.80 -34.79 21.85
C THR A 35 18.52 -35.33 20.62
N GLY A 36 19.83 -35.04 20.55
CA GLY A 36 20.95 -35.84 20.04
C GLY A 36 20.82 -36.72 18.78
N ALA A 37 21.69 -36.48 17.81
CA ALA A 37 22.66 -37.46 17.28
C ALA A 37 23.57 -36.74 16.27
N GLY A 38 24.88 -37.01 16.37
CA GLY A 38 25.88 -36.29 15.60
C GLY A 38 26.01 -36.77 14.17
N ASP A 39 26.40 -35.85 13.30
CA ASP A 39 27.17 -36.19 12.12
C ASP A 39 28.22 -35.10 11.85
N LYS A 40 29.48 -35.50 11.78
CA LYS A 40 30.62 -34.60 11.58
C LYS A 40 30.67 -34.19 10.10
N MET A 41 29.99 -33.12 9.75
CA MET A 41 30.14 -32.47 8.46
C MET A 41 31.12 -31.30 8.60
N THR A 42 32.23 -31.41 7.89
CA THR A 42 33.32 -30.43 7.75
C THR A 42 32.78 -29.01 7.57
N LEU A 43 33.02 -28.15 8.56
CA LEU A 43 32.79 -26.70 8.49
C LEU A 43 33.75 -26.09 7.47
N MET A 44 33.34 -26.05 6.20
CA MET A 44 33.87 -25.07 5.27
C MET A 44 33.48 -23.69 5.81
N SER A 45 34.48 -22.95 6.27
CA SER A 45 34.40 -21.55 6.69
C SER A 45 33.58 -20.75 5.66
N ARG A 46 32.34 -20.40 6.01
CA ARG A 46 31.57 -19.41 5.25
C ARG A 46 32.38 -18.12 5.21
N LYS A 47 32.65 -17.63 4.01
CA LYS A 47 33.27 -16.31 3.80
C LYS A 47 32.39 -15.25 4.49
N PRO A 48 32.96 -14.18 5.07
CA PRO A 48 32.22 -13.14 5.78
C PRO A 48 31.40 -12.20 4.86
N SER A 49 31.03 -12.64 3.65
CA SER A 49 30.29 -11.83 2.66
C SER A 49 28.76 -11.94 2.77
N ASP A 50 28.23 -12.85 3.58
CA ASP A 50 26.79 -13.16 3.57
C ASP A 50 25.96 -12.45 4.66
N GLU A 51 26.57 -11.61 5.50
CA GLU A 51 25.85 -10.85 6.56
C GLU A 51 25.36 -9.43 6.12
N ALA A 52 25.63 -9.03 4.87
CA ALA A 52 25.61 -7.62 4.47
C ALA A 52 24.25 -6.92 4.16
N PRO A 53 23.11 -7.57 3.88
CA PRO A 53 21.87 -6.82 3.53
C PRO A 53 21.02 -6.42 4.75
N ALA A 54 21.05 -7.20 5.84
CA ALA A 54 20.24 -6.92 7.03
C ALA A 54 20.82 -5.78 7.89
N SER A 55 22.15 -5.67 7.98
CA SER A 55 22.83 -4.60 8.73
C SER A 55 22.59 -3.22 8.11
N ARG A 56 22.74 -3.10 6.78
CA ARG A 56 22.52 -1.83 6.06
C ARG A 56 21.09 -1.32 6.16
N LEU A 57 20.09 -2.21 6.09
CA LEU A 57 18.69 -1.83 6.28
C LEU A 57 18.40 -1.37 7.71
N ALA A 58 19.06 -1.99 8.71
CA ALA A 58 18.95 -1.58 10.10
C ALA A 58 19.58 -0.20 10.34
N GLU A 59 20.74 0.07 9.76
CA GLU A 59 21.41 1.39 9.81
C GLU A 59 20.56 2.49 9.18
N VAL A 60 20.03 2.26 7.97
CA VAL A 60 19.13 3.22 7.31
C VAL A 60 17.89 3.47 8.16
N ARG A 61 17.31 2.41 8.75
CA ARG A 61 16.16 2.53 9.64
C ARG A 61 16.49 3.33 10.90
N ALA A 62 17.64 3.11 11.52
CA ALA A 62 18.08 3.84 12.69
C ALA A 62 18.21 5.35 12.39
N GLY A 63 18.84 5.71 11.27
CA GLY A 63 18.93 7.11 10.85
C GLY A 63 17.56 7.75 10.58
N ARG A 64 16.60 6.99 10.04
CA ARG A 64 15.22 7.48 9.85
C ARG A 64 14.46 7.66 11.17
N ILE A 65 14.74 6.82 12.18
CA ILE A 65 14.17 6.97 13.53
C ILE A 65 14.75 8.22 14.21
N GLU A 66 16.04 8.51 14.02
CA GLU A 66 16.64 9.73 14.55
C GLU A 66 15.98 10.98 13.93
N LYS A 67 15.79 11.00 12.61
CA LYS A 67 15.07 12.08 11.92
C LYS A 67 13.62 12.23 12.41
N LEU A 68 12.95 11.12 12.71
CA LEU A 68 11.61 11.13 13.31
C LEU A 68 11.62 11.80 14.69
N GLY A 69 12.64 11.53 15.51
CA GLY A 69 12.85 12.21 16.79
C GLY A 69 12.98 13.72 16.62
N ARG A 70 13.86 14.14 15.70
CA ARG A 70 14.07 15.57 15.38
C ARG A 70 12.79 16.26 14.88
N LEU A 71 11.96 15.58 14.08
CA LEU A 71 10.66 16.15 13.66
C LEU A 71 9.76 16.45 14.85
N ARG A 72 9.71 15.55 15.84
CA ARG A 72 8.91 15.73 17.07
C ARG A 72 9.47 16.83 17.96
N GLU A 73 10.80 16.95 18.05
CA GLU A 73 11.47 18.03 18.80
C GLU A 73 11.15 19.41 18.20
N LEU A 74 11.02 19.49 16.87
CA LEU A 74 10.55 20.69 16.16
C LEU A 74 9.04 20.95 16.32
N GLY A 75 8.32 20.14 17.11
CA GLY A 75 6.87 20.28 17.33
C GLY A 75 6.01 19.83 16.15
N ILE A 76 6.59 19.14 15.16
CA ILE A 76 5.87 18.65 13.98
C ILE A 76 5.37 17.25 14.26
N ASP A 77 4.07 17.04 14.14
CA ASP A 77 3.49 15.70 14.17
C ASP A 77 3.87 14.94 12.88
N PRO A 78 4.65 13.84 12.95
CA PRO A 78 5.02 13.06 11.79
C PRO A 78 3.87 12.18 11.25
N TYR A 79 2.76 12.06 12.00
CA TYR A 79 1.60 11.23 11.67
C TYR A 79 0.26 11.97 11.96
N PRO A 80 0.02 13.14 11.34
CA PRO A 80 -1.20 13.89 11.56
C PRO A 80 -2.45 13.10 11.15
N ALA A 81 -3.56 13.37 11.84
CA ALA A 81 -4.80 12.66 11.60
C ALA A 81 -5.48 13.01 10.26
N ARG A 82 -5.31 14.25 9.77
CA ARG A 82 -6.05 14.77 8.61
C ARG A 82 -5.20 15.67 7.73
N PHE A 83 -5.50 15.64 6.43
CA PHE A 83 -5.04 16.60 5.43
C PHE A 83 -6.19 16.84 4.44
N ASP A 84 -7.05 17.79 4.78
CA ASP A 84 -8.29 18.08 4.06
C ASP A 84 -8.05 18.96 2.81
N GLY A 85 -9.03 19.01 1.91
CA GLY A 85 -8.98 19.89 0.72
C GLY A 85 -7.92 19.51 -0.31
N ARG A 86 -7.39 18.28 -0.25
CA ARG A 86 -6.49 17.77 -1.28
C ARG A 86 -7.25 17.46 -2.57
N GLU A 87 -6.59 17.67 -3.70
CA GLU A 87 -7.06 17.22 -5.00
C GLU A 87 -6.14 16.10 -5.55
N PRO A 88 -6.67 15.20 -6.40
CA PRO A 88 -5.84 14.24 -7.14
C PRO A 88 -4.81 14.95 -8.01
N ILE A 89 -3.60 14.42 -8.08
CA ILE A 89 -2.51 15.01 -8.87
C ILE A 89 -2.89 15.17 -10.35
N ALA A 90 -3.61 14.21 -10.95
CA ALA A 90 -4.07 14.32 -12.33
C ALA A 90 -5.01 15.52 -12.54
N GLU A 91 -5.90 15.78 -11.59
CA GLU A 91 -6.84 16.91 -11.64
C GLU A 91 -6.12 18.23 -11.42
N ALA A 92 -5.19 18.31 -10.46
CA ALA A 92 -4.33 19.47 -10.26
C ALA A 92 -3.60 19.84 -11.56
N ARG A 93 -2.98 18.85 -12.22
CA ARG A 93 -2.25 19.07 -13.49
C ARG A 93 -3.15 19.57 -14.61
N ALA A 94 -4.44 19.23 -14.60
CA ALA A 94 -5.40 19.66 -15.61
C ALA A 94 -5.83 21.13 -15.47
N ARG A 95 -5.57 21.78 -14.32
CA ARG A 95 -5.96 23.19 -14.08
C ARG A 95 -5.11 24.21 -14.84
N GLY A 96 -3.95 23.81 -15.34
CA GLY A 96 -3.03 24.70 -16.07
C GLY A 96 -2.07 25.49 -15.15
N GLU A 97 -1.29 26.38 -15.75
CA GLU A 97 -0.32 27.22 -15.05
C GLU A 97 -0.99 28.24 -14.13
N ASP A 98 -0.25 28.71 -13.11
CA ASP A 98 -0.66 29.69 -12.09
C ASP A 98 -1.84 29.28 -11.18
N ALA A 99 -2.45 28.11 -11.41
CA ALA A 99 -3.44 27.55 -10.51
C ALA A 99 -2.80 27.17 -9.16
N GLY A 100 -3.35 27.69 -8.07
CA GLY A 100 -3.04 27.25 -6.72
C GLY A 100 -3.57 25.83 -6.50
N VAL A 101 -2.68 24.90 -6.15
CA VAL A 101 -3.02 23.49 -5.95
C VAL A 101 -2.66 23.01 -4.56
N ARG A 102 -3.43 22.04 -4.08
CA ARG A 102 -3.20 21.37 -2.80
C ARG A 102 -3.16 19.86 -3.02
N VAL A 103 -1.97 19.31 -3.10
CA VAL A 103 -1.75 17.90 -3.47
C VAL A 103 -1.04 17.14 -2.37
N ALA A 104 -1.27 15.83 -2.29
CA ALA A 104 -0.61 14.96 -1.34
C ALA A 104 -0.24 13.63 -1.98
N GLY A 105 0.89 13.07 -1.60
CA GLY A 105 1.36 11.82 -2.16
C GLY A 105 2.65 11.32 -1.51
N ARG A 106 3.22 10.29 -2.11
CA ARG A 106 4.49 9.70 -1.72
C ARG A 106 5.63 10.36 -2.49
N LEU A 107 6.70 10.70 -1.78
CA LEU A 107 7.96 11.14 -2.39
C LEU A 107 8.67 9.94 -3.03
N VAL A 108 8.79 9.96 -4.35
CA VAL A 108 9.42 8.85 -5.12
C VAL A 108 10.79 9.21 -5.66
N LEU A 109 11.09 10.51 -5.76
CA LEU A 109 12.37 11.02 -6.22
C LEU A 109 12.74 12.27 -5.43
N TRP A 110 14.04 12.45 -5.17
CA TRP A 110 14.56 13.58 -4.43
C TRP A 110 15.91 14.02 -4.99
N ARG A 111 16.05 15.29 -5.36
CA ARG A 111 17.25 15.89 -5.94
C ARG A 111 17.54 17.23 -5.26
N ARG A 112 18.70 17.35 -4.62
CA ARG A 112 19.09 18.54 -3.85
C ARG A 112 20.15 19.33 -4.62
N HIS A 113 19.91 20.62 -4.81
CA HIS A 113 20.81 21.54 -5.51
C HIS A 113 21.02 22.80 -4.66
N GLY A 114 21.85 22.69 -3.61
CA GLY A 114 22.19 23.83 -2.75
C GLY A 114 20.95 24.46 -2.09
N GLY A 115 20.48 25.58 -2.65
CA GLY A 115 19.29 26.32 -2.19
C GLY A 115 17.96 25.92 -2.84
N SER A 116 17.98 25.06 -3.88
CA SER A 116 16.77 24.53 -4.53
C SER A 116 16.72 23.01 -4.39
N THR A 117 15.53 22.46 -4.15
CA THR A 117 15.30 21.01 -4.11
C THR A 117 14.15 20.66 -5.03
N PHE A 118 14.37 19.67 -5.89
CA PHE A 118 13.34 19.09 -6.75
C PHE A 118 12.96 17.71 -6.22
N ALA A 119 11.68 17.42 -6.18
CA ALA A 119 11.18 16.12 -5.76
C ALA A 119 10.01 15.69 -6.66
N ASN A 120 9.76 14.39 -6.77
CA ASN A 120 8.56 13.90 -7.44
C ASN A 120 7.59 13.36 -6.41
N LEU A 121 6.37 13.89 -6.43
CA LEU A 121 5.26 13.45 -5.61
C LEU A 121 4.35 12.57 -6.45
N ARG A 122 4.01 11.38 -5.94
CA ARG A 122 3.14 10.43 -6.63
C ARG A 122 1.94 10.04 -5.77
N ASP A 123 0.75 10.07 -6.36
CA ASP A 123 -0.48 9.54 -5.81
C ASP A 123 -1.06 8.45 -6.73
N GLN A 124 -2.30 8.03 -6.50
CA GLN A 124 -2.97 7.03 -7.35
C GLN A 124 -3.27 7.51 -8.77
N SER A 125 -3.38 8.82 -8.96
CA SER A 125 -3.82 9.45 -10.21
C SER A 125 -2.65 9.81 -11.12
N GLY A 126 -1.46 10.07 -10.54
CA GLY A 126 -0.28 10.38 -11.32
C GLY A 126 0.90 10.86 -10.49
N THR A 127 1.85 11.48 -11.19
CA THR A 127 3.06 12.08 -10.62
C THR A 127 3.14 13.56 -11.01
N VAL A 128 3.61 14.39 -10.08
CA VAL A 128 3.93 15.80 -10.31
C VAL A 128 5.27 16.16 -9.69
N GLN A 129 6.00 17.07 -10.32
CA GLN A 129 7.25 17.59 -9.78
C GLN A 129 6.95 18.67 -8.73
N LEU A 130 7.76 18.70 -7.69
CA LEU A 130 7.77 19.69 -6.64
C LEU A 130 9.07 20.47 -6.72
N HIS A 131 8.98 21.78 -6.51
CA HIS A 131 10.14 22.65 -6.43
C HIS A 131 10.10 23.45 -5.14
N PHE A 132 11.08 23.18 -4.29
CA PHE A 132 11.29 23.86 -3.02
C PHE A 132 12.41 24.89 -3.19
N ARG A 133 12.13 26.15 -2.85
CA ARG A 133 13.13 27.20 -2.73
C ARG A 133 13.18 27.69 -1.29
N ARG A 134 14.40 27.86 -0.76
CA ARG A 134 14.62 28.36 0.60
C ARG A 134 13.94 29.71 0.83
N ASP A 135 13.97 30.59 -0.16
CA ASP A 135 13.40 31.94 -0.07
C ASP A 135 11.87 31.96 -0.03
N VAL A 136 11.21 30.90 -0.49
CA VAL A 136 9.74 30.81 -0.60
C VAL A 136 9.15 30.07 0.59
N VAL A 137 9.76 28.94 0.95
CA VAL A 137 9.30 28.03 2.01
C VAL A 137 9.69 28.55 3.41
N GLY A 138 10.71 29.41 3.50
CA GLY A 138 11.25 29.89 4.76
C GLY A 138 12.27 28.93 5.37
N THR A 139 13.10 29.45 6.29
CA THR A 139 14.25 28.70 6.82
C THR A 139 13.85 27.50 7.67
N ASP A 140 12.78 27.63 8.47
CA ASP A 140 12.35 26.60 9.41
C ASP A 140 11.76 25.38 8.68
N GLU A 141 10.85 25.61 7.73
CA GLU A 141 10.31 24.53 6.87
C GLU A 141 11.41 23.92 5.98
N TYR A 142 12.47 24.66 5.65
CA TYR A 142 13.62 24.13 4.92
C TYR A 142 14.48 23.18 5.77
N GLU A 143 14.52 23.34 7.09
CA GLU A 143 15.14 22.35 7.98
C GLU A 143 14.29 21.06 8.03
N VAL A 144 12.96 21.17 8.04
CA VAL A 144 12.04 20.03 7.91
C VAL A 144 12.29 19.27 6.62
N LEU A 145 12.53 19.98 5.52
CA LEU A 145 12.87 19.40 4.22
C LEU A 145 14.12 18.52 4.26
N LYS A 146 15.07 18.77 5.18
CA LYS A 146 16.26 17.90 5.38
C LYS A 146 15.96 16.62 6.16
N LEU A 147 14.89 16.62 6.94
CA LEU A 147 14.44 15.46 7.71
C LEU A 147 13.58 14.49 6.90
N LEU A 148 13.14 14.90 5.71
CA LEU A 148 12.40 14.05 4.78
C LEU A 148 13.31 13.13 3.97
N ASP A 149 12.74 11.99 3.55
CA ASP A 149 13.37 10.98 2.73
C ASP A 149 12.42 10.46 1.65
N VAL A 150 12.99 9.81 0.62
CA VAL A 150 12.23 9.04 -0.36
C VAL A 150 11.42 7.95 0.36
N GLY A 151 10.12 7.88 0.02
CA GLY A 151 9.14 6.99 0.62
C GLY A 151 8.19 7.66 1.60
N ASP A 152 8.52 8.86 2.10
CA ASP A 152 7.64 9.63 2.99
C ASP A 152 6.41 10.14 2.25
N PHE A 153 5.31 10.34 2.99
CA PHE A 153 4.13 11.03 2.49
C PHE A 153 4.12 12.48 2.95
N VAL A 154 3.87 13.37 2.01
CA VAL A 154 3.79 14.81 2.26
C VAL A 154 2.57 15.40 1.56
N GLY A 155 2.01 16.43 2.17
CA GLY A 155 1.06 17.36 1.56
C GLY A 155 1.78 18.65 1.22
N VAL A 156 1.49 19.22 0.06
CA VAL A 156 2.09 20.46 -0.40
C VAL A 156 1.03 21.37 -1.00
N GLU A 157 1.24 22.67 -0.79
CA GLU A 157 0.39 23.73 -1.30
C GLU A 157 1.26 24.74 -2.05
N GLY A 158 0.75 25.24 -3.17
CA GLY A 158 1.38 26.32 -3.93
C GLY A 158 0.96 26.35 -5.40
N PRO A 159 1.39 27.36 -6.17
CA PRO A 159 1.02 27.53 -7.56
C PRO A 159 1.77 26.58 -8.50
N LEU A 160 1.10 26.17 -9.58
CA LEU A 160 1.71 25.47 -10.70
C LEU A 160 2.51 26.42 -11.58
N PHE A 161 3.69 25.98 -12.01
CA PHE A 161 4.51 26.66 -13.01
C PHE A 161 5.22 25.64 -13.89
N THR A 162 5.55 26.03 -15.12
CA THR A 162 6.34 25.19 -16.02
C THR A 162 7.83 25.53 -15.91
N THR A 163 8.63 24.50 -15.71
CA THR A 163 10.09 24.64 -15.67
C THR A 163 10.66 24.89 -17.08
N LYS A 164 11.92 25.33 -17.18
CA LYS A 164 12.60 25.52 -18.47
C LYS A 164 12.65 24.26 -19.34
N THR A 165 12.52 23.08 -18.73
CA THR A 165 12.48 21.77 -19.39
C THR A 165 11.07 21.36 -19.83
N GLY A 166 10.06 22.21 -19.66
CA GLY A 166 8.68 21.95 -20.05
C GLY A 166 7.90 21.05 -19.07
N GLU A 167 8.43 20.81 -17.87
CA GLU A 167 7.77 19.96 -16.86
C GLU A 167 6.93 20.82 -15.90
N LEU A 168 5.63 20.51 -15.82
CA LEU A 168 4.68 21.17 -14.92
C LEU A 168 5.01 20.81 -13.46
N THR A 169 5.23 21.85 -12.65
CA THR A 169 5.83 21.73 -11.32
C THR A 169 5.05 22.57 -10.31
N VAL A 170 4.86 22.04 -9.10
CA VAL A 170 4.29 22.81 -7.98
C VAL A 170 5.44 23.60 -7.34
N LYS A 171 5.33 24.93 -7.33
CA LYS A 171 6.19 25.78 -6.51
C LYS A 171 5.68 25.68 -5.08
N VAL A 172 6.39 24.95 -4.23
CA VAL A 172 5.90 24.68 -2.87
C VAL A 172 6.04 25.93 -2.02
N GLU A 173 4.92 26.38 -1.45
CA GLU A 173 4.84 27.48 -0.50
C GLU A 173 4.66 26.96 0.93
N LYS A 174 3.97 25.83 1.08
CA LYS A 174 3.76 25.18 2.37
C LYS A 174 3.96 23.68 2.26
N LEU A 175 4.71 23.13 3.21
CA LEU A 175 4.97 21.69 3.34
C LEU A 175 4.33 21.14 4.61
N THR A 176 3.54 20.07 4.47
CA THR A 176 2.98 19.32 5.61
C THR A 176 3.49 17.88 5.57
N VAL A 177 4.13 17.42 6.64
CA VAL A 177 4.54 16.01 6.80
C VAL A 177 3.29 15.19 7.15
N LEU A 178 3.00 14.14 6.37
CA LEU A 178 1.82 13.29 6.60
C LEU A 178 2.19 11.93 7.18
N THR A 179 3.29 11.35 6.72
CA THR A 179 3.76 10.07 7.24
C THR A 179 5.25 9.93 6.98
N LYS A 180 6.02 9.77 8.06
CA LYS A 180 7.42 9.38 7.95
C LYS A 180 7.56 7.87 7.70
N ALA A 181 8.18 7.50 6.59
CA ALA A 181 8.50 6.12 6.26
C ALA A 181 9.81 5.69 6.95
N LEU A 182 9.75 4.67 7.80
CA LEU A 182 10.93 4.17 8.54
C LEU A 182 11.78 3.17 7.77
N ARG A 183 11.25 2.59 6.70
CA ARG A 183 11.97 1.66 5.81
C ARG A 183 12.19 2.33 4.45
N PRO A 184 13.36 2.13 3.82
CA PRO A 184 13.59 2.62 2.47
C PRO A 184 12.69 1.89 1.47
N LEU A 185 12.41 2.56 0.35
CA LEU A 185 11.81 1.89 -0.80
C LEU A 185 12.84 0.93 -1.44
N PRO A 186 12.39 -0.17 -2.06
CA PRO A 186 13.27 -1.01 -2.87
C PRO A 186 13.93 -0.19 -3.99
N GLU A 187 15.17 -0.53 -4.35
CA GLU A 187 15.89 0.14 -5.44
C GLU A 187 15.35 -0.31 -6.80
N LYS A 188 15.14 0.60 -7.75
CA LYS A 188 14.53 0.29 -9.06
C LYS A 188 15.26 -0.78 -9.89
N TRP A 189 16.57 -0.95 -9.71
CA TRP A 189 17.40 -1.86 -10.54
C TRP A 189 17.62 -3.24 -9.91
N HIS A 190 17.43 -3.36 -8.60
CA HIS A 190 17.53 -4.60 -7.84
C HIS A 190 16.21 -4.98 -7.15
N GLY A 191 15.16 -4.21 -7.40
CA GLY A 191 13.91 -4.21 -6.67
C GLY A 191 12.97 -5.28 -7.17
N LEU A 192 12.58 -6.18 -6.28
CA LEU A 192 11.47 -7.14 -6.44
C LEU A 192 11.39 -7.85 -7.80
N THR A 193 12.54 -8.31 -8.30
CA THR A 193 12.60 -9.22 -9.46
C THR A 193 12.08 -10.61 -9.09
N ASP A 194 12.31 -11.05 -7.86
CA ASP A 194 11.83 -12.33 -7.34
C ASP A 194 10.28 -12.38 -7.25
N PRO A 195 9.61 -13.28 -7.98
CA PRO A 195 8.15 -13.42 -7.97
C PRO A 195 7.59 -13.73 -6.58
N GLU A 196 8.27 -14.55 -5.77
CA GLU A 196 7.80 -14.94 -4.43
C GLU A 196 7.75 -13.72 -3.49
N THR A 197 8.83 -12.93 -3.48
CA THR A 197 8.91 -11.68 -2.73
C THR A 197 7.85 -10.67 -3.19
N ARG A 198 7.53 -10.63 -4.50
CA ARG A 198 6.50 -9.74 -5.05
C ARG A 198 5.10 -10.09 -4.56
N VAL A 199 4.78 -11.38 -4.46
CA VAL A 199 3.51 -11.84 -3.89
C VAL A 199 3.44 -11.56 -2.39
N ARG A 200 4.51 -11.88 -1.64
CA ARG A 200 4.56 -11.64 -0.18
C ARG A 200 4.55 -10.17 0.21
N LYS A 201 5.24 -9.32 -0.56
CA LYS A 201 5.36 -7.87 -0.32
C LYS A 201 4.66 -7.08 -1.42
N ARG A 202 3.41 -7.46 -1.72
CA ARG A 202 2.61 -6.86 -2.79
C ARG A 202 2.47 -5.34 -2.70
N HIS A 203 2.42 -4.79 -1.49
CA HIS A 203 2.41 -3.33 -1.26
C HIS A 203 3.67 -2.62 -1.78
N LEU A 204 4.83 -3.28 -1.79
CA LEU A 204 6.04 -2.75 -2.41
C LEU A 204 6.00 -2.89 -3.94
N ALA A 205 5.39 -3.96 -4.45
CA ALA A 205 5.19 -4.15 -5.88
C ALA A 205 4.38 -3.00 -6.50
N PHE A 206 3.30 -2.56 -5.85
CA PHE A 206 2.50 -1.40 -6.30
C PHE A 206 3.27 -0.07 -6.30
N ILE A 207 4.32 0.03 -5.49
CA ILE A 207 5.16 1.23 -5.45
C ILE A 207 6.17 1.18 -6.59
N ASP A 208 6.72 0.01 -6.88
CA ASP A 208 7.74 -0.18 -7.90
C ASP A 208 7.16 -0.03 -9.30
N ASP A 209 6.05 -0.72 -9.57
CA ASP A 209 5.40 -0.78 -10.89
C ASP A 209 3.97 -0.22 -10.86
N PRO A 210 3.71 0.91 -11.55
CA PRO A 210 2.36 1.45 -11.72
C PRO A 210 1.39 0.50 -12.45
N ASP A 211 1.87 -0.40 -13.31
CA ASP A 211 1.02 -1.33 -14.06
C ASP A 211 0.38 -2.38 -13.15
N GLU A 212 1.03 -2.74 -12.05
CA GLU A 212 0.45 -3.64 -11.03
C GLU A 212 -0.80 -3.05 -10.37
N MET A 213 -0.83 -1.71 -10.20
CA MET A 213 -2.03 -1.00 -9.73
C MET A 213 -3.12 -1.00 -10.82
N GLN A 214 -2.75 -0.78 -12.07
CA GLN A 214 -3.69 -0.83 -13.20
C GLN A 214 -4.29 -2.22 -13.39
N MET A 215 -3.53 -3.29 -13.14
CA MET A 215 -4.04 -4.66 -13.16
C MET A 215 -5.19 -4.87 -12.15
N LEU A 216 -5.07 -4.31 -10.93
CA LEU A 216 -6.16 -4.37 -9.95
C LEU A 216 -7.39 -3.58 -10.40
N VAL A 217 -7.19 -2.39 -10.97
CA VAL A 217 -8.29 -1.59 -11.52
C VAL A 217 -8.98 -2.35 -12.64
N ARG A 218 -8.22 -2.97 -13.56
CA ARG A 218 -8.74 -3.81 -14.65
C ARG A 218 -9.51 -5.02 -14.12
N ARG A 219 -8.99 -5.73 -13.10
CA ARG A 219 -9.72 -6.84 -12.45
C ARG A 219 -11.04 -6.35 -11.89
N ALA A 220 -11.05 -5.23 -11.15
CA ALA A 220 -12.28 -4.67 -10.60
C ALA A 220 -13.27 -4.27 -11.69
N THR A 221 -12.80 -3.69 -12.80
CA THR A 221 -13.63 -3.37 -13.96
C THR A 221 -14.20 -4.62 -14.60
N PHE A 222 -13.39 -5.65 -14.83
CA PHE A 222 -13.84 -6.93 -15.37
C PHE A 222 -14.93 -7.58 -14.50
N MET A 223 -14.73 -7.62 -13.18
CA MET A 223 -15.74 -8.15 -12.26
C MET A 223 -17.03 -7.33 -12.28
N ARG A 224 -16.96 -6.00 -12.41
CA ARG A 224 -18.15 -5.16 -12.58
C ARG A 224 -18.84 -5.44 -13.90
N SER A 225 -18.10 -5.58 -14.99
CA SER A 225 -18.67 -5.89 -16.32
C SER A 225 -19.42 -7.22 -16.34
N ILE A 226 -18.89 -8.25 -15.66
CA ILE A 226 -19.59 -9.55 -15.53
C ILE A 226 -20.92 -9.36 -14.80
N ARG A 227 -20.92 -8.66 -13.65
CA ARG A 227 -22.15 -8.38 -12.90
C ARG A 227 -23.16 -7.62 -13.75
N SER A 228 -22.75 -6.50 -14.34
CA SER A 228 -23.63 -5.69 -15.19
C SER A 228 -24.22 -6.46 -16.36
N PHE A 229 -23.46 -7.40 -16.94
CA PHE A 229 -23.97 -8.29 -17.99
C PHE A 229 -25.04 -9.25 -17.46
N LEU A 230 -24.75 -9.97 -16.37
CA LEU A 230 -25.67 -10.94 -15.79
C LEU A 230 -26.93 -10.29 -15.22
N ASP A 231 -26.80 -9.13 -14.57
CA ASP A 231 -27.91 -8.33 -14.08
C ASP A 231 -28.80 -7.86 -15.26
N GLY A 232 -28.20 -7.48 -16.39
CA GLY A 232 -28.91 -7.13 -17.63
C GLY A 232 -29.67 -8.30 -18.25
N GLU A 233 -29.17 -9.52 -18.07
CA GLU A 233 -29.84 -10.77 -18.47
C GLU A 233 -30.86 -11.28 -17.43
N GLY A 234 -31.12 -10.51 -16.37
CA GLY A 234 -32.10 -10.86 -15.33
C GLY A 234 -31.66 -11.97 -14.38
N PHE A 235 -30.35 -12.23 -14.26
CA PHE A 235 -29.82 -13.10 -13.22
C PHE A 235 -29.79 -12.38 -11.86
N ILE A 236 -29.92 -13.16 -10.79
CA ILE A 236 -29.87 -12.67 -9.41
C ILE A 236 -28.53 -13.10 -8.78
N GLU A 237 -27.74 -12.14 -8.28
CA GLU A 237 -26.52 -12.44 -7.50
C GLU A 237 -26.92 -13.00 -6.14
N VAL A 238 -26.46 -14.22 -5.81
CA VAL A 238 -26.71 -14.89 -4.54
C VAL A 238 -25.40 -15.13 -3.80
N SER A 239 -25.47 -15.29 -2.48
CA SER A 239 -24.32 -15.71 -1.66
C SER A 239 -24.71 -16.99 -0.93
N THR A 240 -23.94 -18.05 -1.16
CA THR A 240 -24.15 -19.36 -0.54
C THR A 240 -23.07 -19.63 0.52
N PRO A 241 -23.32 -20.54 1.48
CA PRO A 241 -22.36 -20.83 2.53
C PRO A 241 -21.00 -21.29 1.98
N VAL A 242 -19.91 -20.73 2.53
CA VAL A 242 -18.54 -21.17 2.21
C VAL A 242 -18.16 -22.42 3.01
N PHE A 243 -18.74 -22.59 4.20
CA PHE A 243 -18.58 -23.79 5.02
C PHE A 243 -19.74 -24.76 4.77
N GLU A 244 -19.40 -25.99 4.39
CA GLU A 244 -20.36 -27.06 4.11
C GLU A 244 -20.08 -28.26 5.01
N ALA A 245 -21.13 -28.90 5.52
CA ALA A 245 -21.00 -30.15 6.29
C ALA A 245 -20.64 -31.35 5.40
N VAL A 246 -20.96 -31.28 4.10
CA VAL A 246 -20.61 -32.28 3.09
C VAL A 246 -20.21 -31.53 1.84
N THR A 247 -19.03 -31.81 1.31
CA THR A 247 -18.55 -31.21 0.07
C THR A 247 -19.08 -31.94 -1.15
N GLY A 248 -19.32 -31.20 -2.24
CA GLY A 248 -19.58 -31.78 -3.55
C GLY A 248 -19.62 -30.73 -4.65
N GLY A 249 -19.98 -31.15 -5.87
CA GLY A 249 -20.04 -30.28 -7.04
C GLY A 249 -18.70 -30.07 -7.77
N ALA A 250 -17.63 -30.72 -7.31
CA ALA A 250 -16.36 -30.86 -8.03
C ALA A 250 -15.59 -32.06 -7.45
N ASP A 251 -14.58 -32.53 -8.18
CA ASP A 251 -13.63 -33.55 -7.69
C ASP A 251 -12.34 -32.85 -7.24
N ALA A 252 -12.25 -32.58 -5.94
CA ALA A 252 -11.10 -31.91 -5.30
C ALA A 252 -11.03 -32.27 -3.81
N GLU A 253 -9.81 -32.31 -3.27
CA GLU A 253 -9.59 -32.50 -1.82
C GLU A 253 -9.99 -31.22 -1.06
N PRO A 254 -10.94 -31.29 -0.12
CA PRO A 254 -11.43 -30.10 0.56
C PRO A 254 -10.57 -29.75 1.78
N PHE A 255 -10.51 -28.46 2.11
CA PHE A 255 -9.94 -28.02 3.38
C PHE A 255 -10.92 -28.32 4.52
N THR A 256 -10.43 -29.02 5.55
CA THR A 256 -11.22 -29.38 6.74
C THR A 256 -10.96 -28.38 7.87
N THR A 257 -12.01 -28.01 8.59
CA THR A 257 -11.95 -27.17 9.80
C THR A 257 -12.94 -27.69 10.84
N HIS A 258 -12.77 -27.28 12.10
CA HIS A 258 -13.62 -27.71 13.20
C HIS A 258 -14.49 -26.55 13.71
N HIS A 259 -15.81 -26.78 13.81
CA HIS A 259 -16.77 -25.78 14.27
C HIS A 259 -17.04 -25.93 15.77
N ASN A 260 -16.33 -25.15 16.60
CA ASN A 260 -16.38 -25.24 18.06
C ASN A 260 -17.79 -25.23 18.69
N ALA A 261 -18.74 -24.45 18.16
CA ALA A 261 -20.08 -24.34 18.76
C ALA A 261 -21.00 -25.53 18.46
N LEU A 262 -20.69 -26.28 17.39
CA LEU A 262 -21.48 -27.44 16.95
C LEU A 262 -20.74 -28.75 17.25
N ASP A 263 -19.49 -28.66 17.73
CA ASP A 263 -18.59 -29.77 18.01
C ASP A 263 -18.54 -30.75 16.82
N ALA A 264 -18.40 -30.20 15.61
CA ALA A 264 -18.47 -30.93 14.36
C ALA A 264 -17.50 -30.38 13.32
N ASP A 265 -17.04 -31.27 12.44
CA ASP A 265 -16.16 -30.89 11.35
C ASP A 265 -16.96 -30.32 10.18
N PHE A 266 -16.39 -29.30 9.55
CA PHE A 266 -16.90 -28.61 8.38
C PHE A 266 -15.81 -28.50 7.33
N TYR A 267 -16.23 -28.29 6.10
CA TYR A 267 -15.34 -28.21 4.95
C TYR A 267 -15.51 -26.88 4.22
N LEU A 268 -14.43 -26.34 3.68
CA LEU A 268 -14.52 -25.21 2.76
C LEU A 268 -15.01 -25.72 1.41
N ARG A 269 -16.02 -25.05 0.85
CA ARG A 269 -16.64 -25.40 -0.43
C ARG A 269 -15.60 -25.47 -1.55
N ILE A 270 -15.74 -26.48 -2.39
CA ILE A 270 -14.93 -26.67 -3.60
C ILE A 270 -15.67 -26.23 -4.87
N SER A 271 -16.98 -26.03 -4.79
CA SER A 271 -17.87 -25.65 -5.88
C SER A 271 -19.08 -24.88 -5.36
N LEU A 272 -19.80 -24.21 -6.26
CA LEU A 272 -21.05 -23.49 -5.98
C LEU A 272 -22.29 -24.28 -6.42
N GLU A 273 -22.08 -25.38 -7.16
CA GLU A 273 -23.13 -26.05 -7.94
C GLU A 273 -24.27 -26.61 -7.08
N LEU A 274 -23.97 -27.31 -5.99
CA LEU A 274 -25.00 -27.96 -5.17
C LEU A 274 -25.93 -26.94 -4.51
N ALA A 275 -25.38 -25.84 -4.01
CA ALA A 275 -26.16 -24.76 -3.42
C ALA A 275 -27.03 -24.07 -4.48
N HIS A 276 -26.49 -23.82 -5.68
CA HIS A 276 -27.24 -23.22 -6.78
C HIS A 276 -28.39 -24.11 -7.26
N LYS A 277 -28.17 -25.42 -7.40
CA LYS A 277 -29.25 -26.35 -7.74
C LYS A 277 -30.37 -26.37 -6.71
N ARG A 278 -30.05 -26.27 -5.41
CA ARG A 278 -31.07 -26.17 -4.35
C ARG A 278 -31.90 -24.89 -4.48
N LEU A 279 -31.28 -23.78 -4.84
CA LEU A 279 -32.00 -22.52 -5.11
C LEU A 279 -32.90 -22.64 -6.35
N ILE A 280 -32.44 -23.32 -7.40
CA ILE A 280 -33.27 -23.60 -8.58
C ILE A 280 -34.48 -24.45 -8.22
N VAL A 281 -34.30 -25.49 -7.40
CA VAL A 281 -35.42 -26.28 -6.85
C VAL A 281 -36.38 -25.40 -6.02
N GLY A 282 -35.85 -24.39 -5.34
CA GLY A 282 -36.62 -23.39 -4.59
C GLY A 282 -37.40 -22.39 -5.45
N GLY A 283 -37.28 -22.45 -6.78
CA GLY A 283 -38.03 -21.61 -7.73
C GLY A 283 -37.23 -20.47 -8.35
N PHE A 284 -35.92 -20.36 -8.09
CA PHE A 284 -35.08 -19.38 -8.77
C PHE A 284 -34.68 -19.87 -10.16
N GLU A 285 -34.98 -19.09 -11.20
CA GLU A 285 -34.69 -19.52 -12.59
C GLU A 285 -33.30 -19.10 -13.08
N ARG A 286 -32.82 -17.93 -12.66
CA ARG A 286 -31.54 -17.34 -13.12
C ARG A 286 -30.75 -16.79 -11.93
N ILE A 287 -29.70 -17.50 -11.55
CA ILE A 287 -28.84 -17.13 -10.43
C ILE A 287 -27.37 -17.20 -10.81
N TYR A 288 -26.56 -16.40 -10.14
CA TYR A 288 -25.11 -16.49 -10.21
C TYR A 288 -24.49 -16.12 -8.87
N GLU A 289 -23.25 -16.52 -8.67
CA GLU A 289 -22.46 -16.14 -7.50
C GLU A 289 -21.01 -15.95 -7.93
N ILE A 290 -20.37 -14.94 -7.35
CA ILE A 290 -18.97 -14.62 -7.57
C ILE A 290 -18.27 -14.73 -6.22
N GLY A 291 -17.48 -15.79 -6.04
CA GLY A 291 -16.74 -16.10 -4.82
C GLY A 291 -15.27 -16.40 -5.08
#